data_AF-A0A1C5REM4-F1
#
_entry.id   AF-A0A1C5REM4-F1
#
_cell.length_a   1.000
_cell.length_b   1.000
_cell.length_c   1.000
_cell.angle_alpha   90.00
_cell.angle_beta   90.00
_cell.angle_gamma   90.00
#
_symmetry.space_group_name_H-M   'P 1'
#
loop_
_entity.id
_entity.type
_entity.pdbx_description
1 polymer ?
#
loop_
_entity_poly.entity_id
_entity_poly.type
_entity_poly.pdbx_seq_one_letter_code
_entity_poly.pdbx_strand_id
1 'polypeptide(L)'
;MDNIVENMAEYICDHICQKAKETTDQEELEAYCAEECDIGSHICDILNEYNKINNFGRSEAYKLMEKYQNIVLCKECQYRAHCDDGEYDWCRLGAGLDENLREGEGCSRGIKVSESDT
;
A
#
# COMPACT_ATOMS: atom_id res chain seq x y z
N MET A 1 -0.16 -3.02 20.78
CA MET A 1 0.07 -4.26 20.01
C MET A 1 -0.22 -5.44 20.91
N ASP A 2 0.28 -5.42 22.14
CA ASP A 2 0.08 -6.45 23.17
C ASP A 2 -1.38 -6.84 23.42
N ASN A 3 -2.30 -5.87 23.60
CA ASN A 3 -3.73 -6.18 23.79
C ASN A 3 -4.35 -6.94 22.59
N ILE A 4 -3.90 -6.68 21.36
CA ILE A 4 -4.40 -7.41 20.18
C ILE A 4 -3.88 -8.83 20.19
N VAL A 5 -2.60 -9.02 20.54
CA VAL A 5 -1.96 -10.34 20.62
C VAL A 5 -2.59 -11.17 21.75
N GLU A 6 -2.87 -10.58 22.90
CA GLU A 6 -3.59 -11.23 24.01
C GLU A 6 -4.99 -11.68 23.59
N ASN A 7 -5.81 -10.80 23.00
CA ASN A 7 -7.14 -11.17 22.52
C ASN A 7 -7.10 -12.28 21.45
N MET A 8 -6.06 -12.27 20.59
CA MET A 8 -5.85 -13.32 19.60
C MET A 8 -5.48 -14.65 20.27
N ALA A 9 -4.60 -14.63 21.27
CA ALA A 9 -4.21 -15.83 22.01
C ALA A 9 -5.40 -16.47 22.73
N GLU A 10 -6.23 -15.67 23.41
CA GLU A 10 -7.47 -16.13 24.04
C GLU A 10 -8.42 -16.78 23.01
N TYR A 11 -8.68 -16.09 21.90
CA TYR A 11 -9.54 -16.61 20.85
C TYR A 11 -9.02 -17.93 20.25
N ILE A 12 -7.70 -18.03 20.01
CA ILE A 12 -7.07 -19.24 19.49
C ILE A 12 -7.25 -20.38 20.49
N CYS A 13 -6.99 -20.15 21.77
CA CYS A 13 -7.14 -21.15 22.82
C CYS A 13 -8.59 -21.65 22.93
N ASP A 14 -9.56 -20.74 22.95
CA ASP A 14 -10.98 -21.09 23.14
C ASP A 14 -11.61 -21.76 21.92
N HIS A 15 -11.21 -21.34 20.70
CA HIS A 15 -11.94 -21.69 19.48
C HIS A 15 -11.15 -22.51 18.46
N ILE A 16 -9.82 -22.42 18.43
CA ILE A 16 -8.97 -23.12 17.45
C ILE A 16 -8.33 -24.37 18.06
N CYS A 17 -7.78 -24.26 19.26
CA CYS A 17 -7.13 -25.36 19.99
C CYS A 17 -8.09 -26.48 20.39
N GLN A 18 -9.40 -26.20 20.48
CA GLN A 18 -10.50 -27.13 20.71
C GLN A 18 -10.43 -28.02 21.97
N LYS A 19 -9.41 -27.89 22.83
CA LYS A 19 -9.30 -28.64 24.09
C LYS A 19 -10.47 -28.40 25.04
N ALA A 20 -11.08 -27.21 24.98
CA ALA A 20 -12.30 -26.87 25.72
C ALA A 20 -13.51 -27.76 25.36
N LYS A 21 -13.45 -28.53 24.27
CA LYS A 21 -14.46 -29.53 23.91
C LYS A 21 -14.24 -30.89 24.61
N GLU A 22 -13.05 -31.13 25.15
CA GLU A 22 -12.66 -32.39 25.81
C GLU A 22 -12.70 -32.28 27.33
N THR A 23 -12.33 -31.12 27.88
CA THR A 23 -12.25 -30.87 29.31
C THR A 23 -12.75 -29.47 29.64
N THR A 24 -13.32 -29.30 30.83
CA THR A 24 -13.70 -27.98 31.38
C THR A 24 -12.77 -27.56 32.51
N ASP A 25 -11.71 -28.33 32.76
CA ASP A 25 -10.69 -28.00 33.76
C ASP A 25 -9.80 -26.88 33.22
N GLN A 26 -9.78 -25.75 33.93
CA GLN A 26 -9.11 -24.55 33.46
C GLN A 26 -7.58 -24.68 33.47
N GLU A 27 -7.01 -25.42 34.44
CA GLU A 27 -5.57 -25.63 34.54
C GLU A 27 -5.08 -26.53 33.39
N GLU A 28 -5.86 -27.57 33.06
CA GLU A 28 -5.59 -28.44 31.91
C GLU A 28 -5.69 -27.69 30.57
N LEU A 29 -6.66 -26.78 30.43
CA LEU A 29 -6.84 -25.96 29.22
C LEU A 29 -5.68 -24.99 29.02
N GLU A 30 -5.30 -24.28 30.08
CA GLU A 30 -4.17 -23.34 30.03
C GLU A 30 -2.86 -24.06 29.72
N ALA A 31 -2.62 -25.23 30.33
CA ALA A 31 -1.44 -26.05 30.04
C ALA A 31 -1.43 -26.53 28.58
N TYR A 32 -2.56 -27.06 28.07
CA TYR A 32 -2.65 -27.48 26.68
C TYR A 32 -2.42 -26.33 25.70
N CYS A 33 -3.02 -25.18 25.96
CA CYS A 33 -2.88 -23.99 25.12
C CYS A 33 -1.44 -23.47 25.12
N ALA A 34 -0.76 -23.48 26.28
CA ALA A 34 0.62 -23.03 26.40
C ALA A 34 1.64 -24.03 25.80
N GLU A 35 1.40 -25.33 25.92
CA GLU A 35 2.42 -26.36 25.64
C GLU A 35 2.15 -27.19 24.37
N GLU A 36 0.89 -27.42 24.00
CA GLU A 36 0.53 -28.36 22.92
C GLU A 36 -0.12 -27.69 21.71
N CYS A 37 -0.92 -26.63 21.90
CA CYS A 37 -1.68 -26.04 20.79
C CYS A 37 -0.83 -25.22 19.79
N ASP A 38 0.43 -24.90 20.12
CA ASP A 38 1.29 -24.09 19.26
C ASP A 38 0.63 -22.74 18.86
N ILE A 39 0.14 -22.01 19.88
CA ILE A 39 -0.51 -20.70 19.72
C ILE A 39 0.39 -19.72 18.94
N GLY A 40 1.70 -19.80 19.13
CA GLY A 40 2.68 -18.96 18.45
C GLY A 40 2.57 -19.06 16.93
N SER A 41 2.46 -20.28 16.39
CA SER A 41 2.29 -20.49 14.95
C SER A 41 0.96 -19.93 14.44
N HIS A 42 -0.14 -20.15 15.16
CA HIS A 42 -1.46 -19.58 14.80
C HIS A 42 -1.45 -18.04 14.78
N ILE A 43 -0.83 -17.40 15.77
CA ILE A 43 -0.68 -15.93 15.79
C ILE A 43 0.16 -15.48 14.58
N CYS A 44 1.28 -16.14 14.29
CA CYS A 44 2.12 -15.82 13.14
C CYS A 44 1.34 -15.93 11.83
N ASP A 45 0.56 -16.99 11.64
CA ASP A 45 -0.25 -17.19 10.44
C ASP A 45 -1.29 -16.08 10.25
N ILE A 46 -2.01 -15.72 11.32
CA ILE A 46 -2.99 -14.63 11.26
C ILE A 46 -2.30 -13.30 10.93
N LEU A 47 -1.16 -13.00 11.57
CA LEU A 47 -0.40 -11.78 11.29
C LEU A 47 0.14 -11.77 9.85
N ASN A 48 0.58 -12.91 9.34
CA ASN A 48 1.03 -13.04 7.96
C ASN A 48 -0.11 -12.79 6.97
N GLU A 49 -1.30 -13.34 7.21
CA GLU A 49 -2.48 -13.06 6.37
C GLU A 49 -2.94 -11.60 6.49
N TYR A 50 -2.95 -11.04 7.70
CA TYR A 50 -3.22 -9.62 7.92
C TYR A 50 -2.26 -8.74 7.10
N ASN A 51 -0.97 -9.05 7.11
CA ASN A 51 0.04 -8.30 6.35
C ASN A 51 -0.11 -8.51 4.84
N LYS A 52 -0.52 -9.69 4.37
CA LYS A 52 -0.82 -9.94 2.96
C LYS A 52 -2.03 -9.14 2.48
N ILE A 53 -3.08 -9.04 3.29
CA ILE A 53 -4.30 -8.29 2.98
C ILE A 53 -4.02 -6.78 3.03
N ASN A 54 -3.33 -6.31 4.06
CA ASN A 54 -3.01 -4.90 4.26
C ASN A 54 -1.73 -4.46 3.53
N ASN A 55 -1.24 -5.27 2.59
CA ASN A 55 -0.11 -4.90 1.77
C ASN A 55 -0.51 -3.74 0.85
N PHE A 56 0.01 -2.55 1.14
CA PHE A 56 -0.25 -1.34 0.34
C PHE A 56 0.05 -1.55 -1.15
N GLY A 57 1.08 -2.33 -1.49
CA GLY A 57 1.45 -2.66 -2.87
C GLY A 57 0.37 -3.40 -3.68
N ARG A 58 -0.66 -3.94 -3.02
CA ARG A 58 -1.81 -4.58 -3.69
C ARG A 58 -3.04 -3.68 -3.77
N SER A 59 -3.00 -2.49 -3.16
CA SER A 59 -4.13 -1.57 -3.14
C SER A 59 -4.39 -0.93 -4.51
N GLU A 60 -5.64 -0.53 -4.77
CA GLU A 60 -5.98 0.27 -5.95
C GLU A 60 -5.25 1.62 -5.97
N ALA A 61 -4.95 2.19 -4.79
CA ALA A 61 -4.14 3.39 -4.66
C ALA A 61 -2.71 3.17 -5.20
N TYR A 62 -2.07 2.06 -4.84
CA TYR A 62 -0.74 1.73 -5.36
C TYR A 62 -0.75 1.48 -6.87
N LYS A 63 -1.77 0.78 -7.40
CA LYS A 63 -1.92 0.61 -8.86
C LYS A 63 -2.07 1.94 -9.60
N LEU A 64 -2.83 2.88 -9.04
CA LEU A 64 -2.96 4.24 -9.57
C LEU A 64 -1.62 4.99 -9.50
N MET A 65 -0.92 4.89 -8.38
CA MET A 65 0.41 5.47 -8.22
C MET A 65 1.39 4.90 -9.24
N GLU A 66 1.47 3.58 -9.42
CA GLU A 66 2.34 2.94 -10.42
C GLU A 66 2.00 3.40 -11.84
N LYS A 67 0.70 3.43 -12.20
CA LYS A 67 0.23 3.91 -13.50
C LYS A 67 0.65 5.36 -13.78
N TYR A 68 0.63 6.21 -12.77
CA TYR A 68 0.89 7.64 -12.90
C TYR A 68 2.27 8.06 -12.37
N GLN A 69 3.12 7.12 -11.95
CA GLN A 69 4.45 7.38 -11.38
C GLN A 69 5.36 8.09 -12.40
N ASN A 70 5.09 7.88 -13.68
CA ASN A 70 5.86 8.45 -14.79
C ASN A 70 5.19 9.70 -15.40
N ILE A 71 4.22 10.32 -14.70
CA ILE A 71 3.72 11.63 -15.10
C ILE A 71 4.82 12.67 -14.85
N VAL A 72 5.27 13.32 -15.92
CA VAL A 72 6.17 14.48 -15.84
C VAL A 72 5.30 15.72 -15.66
N LEU A 73 5.58 16.54 -14.65
CA LEU A 73 4.85 17.80 -14.46
C LEU A 73 5.15 18.77 -15.61
N CYS A 74 4.20 19.63 -15.97
CA CYS A 74 4.36 20.55 -17.09
C CYS A 74 5.61 21.42 -16.95
N LYS A 75 5.87 21.92 -15.74
CA LYS A 75 7.07 22.71 -15.42
C LYS A 75 8.40 21.96 -15.64
N GLU A 76 8.40 20.62 -15.58
CA GLU A 76 9.58 19.74 -15.68
C GLU A 76 9.74 19.12 -17.07
N CYS A 77 8.79 19.38 -17.96
CA CYS A 77 8.71 18.73 -19.27
C CYS A 77 9.54 19.47 -20.31
N GLN A 78 10.35 18.74 -21.09
CA GLN A 78 11.12 19.32 -22.19
C GLN A 78 10.26 19.96 -23.29
N TYR A 79 8.98 19.60 -23.35
CA TYR A 79 8.01 20.14 -24.31
C TYR A 79 7.26 21.36 -23.78
N ARG A 80 7.68 21.91 -22.62
CA ARG A 80 7.13 23.14 -22.07
C ARG A 80 7.34 24.28 -23.06
N ALA A 81 6.27 25.02 -23.34
CA ALA A 81 6.31 26.26 -24.07
C ALA A 81 5.54 27.32 -23.28
N HIS A 82 6.05 28.55 -23.35
CA HIS A 82 5.45 29.72 -22.72
C HIS A 82 4.68 30.51 -23.77
N CYS A 83 3.54 31.09 -23.39
CA CYS A 83 2.82 32.01 -24.26
C CYS A 83 2.79 33.42 -23.67
N ASP A 84 3.23 34.40 -24.46
CA ASP A 84 3.43 35.77 -23.99
C ASP A 84 2.11 36.53 -23.71
N ASP A 85 0.97 36.03 -24.23
CA ASP A 85 -0.35 36.69 -24.12
C ASP A 85 -1.18 36.27 -22.89
N GLY A 86 -0.68 35.33 -22.08
CA GLY A 86 -1.28 34.96 -20.80
C GLY A 86 -0.33 34.06 -20.05
N GLU A 87 -0.02 34.38 -18.80
CA GLU A 87 0.95 33.73 -17.90
C GLU A 87 0.69 32.22 -17.65
N TYR A 88 0.67 31.42 -18.70
CA TYR A 88 0.39 30.00 -18.67
C TYR A 88 1.44 29.30 -19.51
N ASP A 89 2.16 28.38 -18.87
CA ASP A 89 2.92 27.38 -19.58
C ASP A 89 2.00 26.29 -20.09
N TRP A 90 2.37 25.64 -21.19
CA TRP A 90 1.73 24.41 -21.65
C TRP A 90 2.76 23.39 -22.13
N CYS A 91 2.42 22.11 -22.12
CA CYS A 91 3.22 21.05 -22.72
C CYS A 91 2.68 20.70 -24.10
N ARG A 92 3.45 20.95 -25.16
CA ARG A 92 3.02 20.67 -26.53
C ARG A 92 3.73 19.46 -27.11
N LEU A 93 3.02 18.36 -27.30
CA LEU A 93 3.48 17.27 -28.16
C LEU A 93 2.81 17.42 -29.52
N GLY A 94 3.57 17.78 -30.56
CA GLY A 94 3.08 17.96 -31.93
C GLY A 94 2.39 16.73 -32.56
N ALA A 95 2.25 15.61 -31.82
CA ALA A 95 1.58 14.38 -32.23
C ALA A 95 0.63 13.77 -31.17
N GLY A 96 0.05 14.53 -30.23
CA GLY A 96 -1.10 13.96 -29.50
C GLY A 96 -1.53 14.51 -28.15
N LEU A 97 -1.01 15.64 -27.66
CA LEU A 97 -1.61 16.38 -26.54
C LEU A 97 -1.47 17.86 -26.87
N ASP A 98 -2.49 18.43 -27.50
CA ASP A 98 -2.62 19.86 -27.84
C ASP A 98 -3.53 20.54 -26.79
N GLU A 99 -3.40 20.11 -25.52
CA GLU A 99 -4.17 20.62 -24.39
C GLU A 99 -3.32 21.58 -23.55
N ASN A 100 -3.92 22.69 -23.13
CA ASN A 100 -3.26 23.67 -22.26
C ASN A 100 -3.13 23.09 -20.85
N LEU A 101 -1.92 22.69 -20.46
CA LEU A 101 -1.61 22.15 -19.13
C LEU A 101 -0.90 23.19 -18.27
N ARG A 102 -1.45 23.56 -17.12
CA ARG A 102 -0.80 24.44 -16.13
C ARG A 102 0.45 23.80 -15.55
N GLU A 103 1.34 24.59 -14.92
CA GLU A 103 2.61 24.12 -14.36
C GLU A 103 2.50 22.89 -13.43
N GLY A 104 1.43 22.83 -12.62
CA GLY A 104 1.15 21.73 -11.69
C GLY A 104 0.43 20.54 -12.30
N GLU A 105 0.03 20.63 -13.58
CA GLU A 105 -0.66 19.56 -14.29
C GLU A 105 0.34 18.60 -14.94
N GLY A 106 -0.08 17.34 -15.04
CA GLY A 106 0.77 16.24 -15.46
C GLY A 106 0.73 15.99 -16.96
N CYS A 107 1.90 15.93 -17.60
CA CYS A 107 2.07 15.44 -18.96
C CYS A 107 2.40 13.95 -18.95
N SER A 108 1.42 13.10 -19.24
CA SER A 108 1.56 11.63 -19.28
C SER A 108 2.50 11.11 -20.37
N ARG A 109 2.86 11.97 -21.33
CA ARG A 109 3.82 11.71 -22.40
C ARG A 109 5.04 12.63 -22.34
N GLY A 110 5.18 13.38 -21.25
CA GLY A 110 6.26 14.32 -21.06
C GLY A 110 7.58 13.58 -20.87
N ILE A 111 8.67 14.23 -21.29
CA ILE A 111 10.03 13.77 -21.01
C ILE A 111 10.64 14.81 -20.08
N LYS A 112 11.18 14.36 -18.95
CA LYS A 112 11.81 15.24 -17.97
C LYS A 112 13.11 15.79 -18.54
N VAL A 113 13.34 17.10 -18.43
CA VAL A 113 14.64 17.70 -18.78
C VAL A 113 15.72 17.08 -17.88
N SER A 114 16.79 16.56 -18.48
CA SER A 114 17.87 15.94 -17.70
C SER A 114 18.67 17.01 -16.97
N GLU A 115 19.05 16.79 -15.71
CA GLU A 115 19.86 17.75 -14.94
C GLU A 115 21.24 18.02 -15.58
N SER A 116 21.69 17.14 -16.49
CA SER A 116 22.94 17.28 -17.25
C SER A 116 22.87 18.25 -18.44
N ASP A 117 21.69 18.77 -18.79
CA ASP A 117 21.49 19.68 -19.93
C ASP A 117 21.37 21.17 -19.51
N THR A 118 21.69 21.50 -18.25
CA THR A 118 21.76 22.88 -17.69
C THR A 118 23.18 23.31 -17.43
#